data_AF-A0A2N8T1P9-F1
#
_entry.id   AF-A0A2N8T1P9-F1
#
_cell.length_a   1.000
_cell.length_b   1.000
_cell.length_c   1.000
_cell.angle_alpha   90.00
_cell.angle_beta   90.00
_cell.angle_gamma   90.00
#
_symmetry.space_group_name_H-M   'P 1'
#
loop_
_entity.id
_entity.type
_entity.pdbx_description
1 polymer ?
#
loop_
_entity_poly.entity_id
_entity_poly.type
_entity_poly.pdbx_seq_one_letter_code
_entity_poly.pdbx_strand_id
1 'polypeptide(L)'
;MASVFLAVLVLLYGGPVMADAPFDPFAAAGIEQKPGAQVPMGLHFSDVNGNRVTLGELFDGRPVILAPVYYRCPNVCGAQLSSLFILLSALSFELGKDYEVIAFSIDPRETPQDAEAERAKLRKRWPQLVDSPHVHFLSEVAPATRPEPNPSHPAAGTALAEAIGFNYSWDPEIGEFAHASAIATLSPDGKLVRWLYGLGYQPDDMRLALTDAGEGKIGSLGDQLLLLCYHYNPRTGGYDNLVIGALQVGGIGTTLLLGGFIGVTLWRERHKQKGDA
;
A
#
# COMPACT_ATOMS: atom_id res chain seq x y z
N MET A 1 -49.80 -3.33 43.83
CA MET A 1 -48.81 -4.38 43.51
C MET A 1 -48.70 -4.69 42.00
N ALA A 2 -49.69 -4.34 41.16
CA ALA A 2 -49.63 -4.58 39.71
C ALA A 2 -48.69 -3.64 38.92
N SER A 3 -48.39 -2.43 39.42
CA SER A 3 -47.59 -1.44 38.68
C SER A 3 -46.07 -1.65 38.76
N VAL A 4 -45.58 -2.44 39.72
CA VAL A 4 -44.13 -2.70 39.86
C VAL A 4 -43.68 -3.83 38.93
N PHE A 5 -44.57 -4.78 38.62
CA PHE A 5 -44.27 -5.91 37.74
C PHE A 5 -44.17 -5.52 36.26
N LEU A 6 -44.82 -4.44 35.82
CA LEU A 6 -44.78 -4.00 34.43
C LEU A 6 -43.48 -3.25 34.08
N ALA A 7 -42.86 -2.58 35.05
CA ALA A 7 -41.60 -1.85 34.84
C ALA A 7 -40.38 -2.78 34.73
N VAL A 8 -40.41 -3.95 35.38
CA VAL A 8 -39.33 -4.94 35.32
C VAL A 8 -39.38 -5.74 34.02
N LEU A 9 -40.56 -5.91 33.41
CA LEU A 9 -40.70 -6.67 32.16
C LEU A 9 -40.19 -5.93 30.92
N VAL A 10 -40.16 -4.58 30.94
CA VAL A 10 -39.64 -3.76 29.83
C VAL A 10 -38.10 -3.72 29.82
N LEU A 11 -37.45 -3.93 30.97
CA LEU A 11 -35.99 -4.00 31.08
C LEU A 11 -35.39 -5.33 30.60
N LEU A 12 -36.20 -6.38 30.41
CA LEU A 12 -35.75 -7.70 29.97
C LEU A 12 -35.91 -7.95 28.45
N TYR A 13 -36.47 -6.98 27.71
CA TYR A 13 -36.62 -7.03 26.24
C TYR A 13 -35.68 -6.07 25.50
N GLY A 14 -34.70 -5.47 26.19
CA GLY A 14 -33.57 -4.81 25.55
C GLY A 14 -32.61 -5.87 25.01
N GLY A 15 -32.90 -6.40 23.82
CA GLY A 15 -31.89 -7.15 23.06
C GLY A 15 -30.62 -6.31 22.94
N PRO A 16 -29.42 -6.92 22.92
CA PRO A 16 -28.20 -6.15 22.71
C PRO A 16 -28.39 -5.37 21.40
N VAL A 17 -28.46 -4.04 21.52
CA VAL A 17 -28.26 -3.17 20.38
C VAL A 17 -26.82 -3.45 19.97
N MET A 18 -26.66 -4.30 18.97
CA MET A 18 -25.42 -4.38 18.21
C MET A 18 -25.33 -3.02 17.54
N ALA A 19 -24.69 -2.06 18.23
CA ALA A 19 -24.15 -0.91 17.56
C ALA A 19 -23.26 -1.47 16.46
N ASP A 20 -23.48 -1.05 15.21
CA ASP A 20 -22.52 -1.30 14.14
C ASP A 20 -21.14 -0.95 14.69
N ALA A 21 -20.18 -1.87 14.54
CA ALA A 21 -18.82 -1.62 14.96
C ALA A 21 -18.38 -0.29 14.32
N PRO A 22 -17.73 0.62 15.07
CA PRO A 22 -17.25 1.87 14.49
C PRO A 22 -16.43 1.56 13.24
N PHE A 23 -16.61 2.34 12.18
CA PHE A 23 -15.82 2.20 10.95
C PHE A 23 -14.33 2.16 11.33
N ASP A 24 -13.67 1.05 11.02
CA ASP A 24 -12.24 0.92 11.21
C ASP A 24 -11.54 1.11 9.87
N PRO A 25 -11.00 2.31 9.61
CA PRO A 25 -10.32 2.59 8.35
C PRO A 25 -9.16 1.63 8.11
N PHE A 26 -8.49 1.14 9.16
CA PHE A 26 -7.30 0.29 9.01
C PHE A 26 -7.61 -1.15 8.59
N ALA A 27 -8.72 -1.72 9.04
CA ALA A 27 -9.20 -3.01 8.53
C ALA A 27 -9.78 -2.88 7.11
N ALA A 28 -10.35 -1.71 6.76
CA ALA A 28 -11.00 -1.48 5.47
C ALA A 28 -10.04 -1.03 4.34
N ALA A 29 -8.86 -0.49 4.67
CA ALA A 29 -7.94 0.20 3.75
C ALA A 29 -6.63 -0.54 3.46
N GLY A 30 -6.55 -1.85 3.76
CA GLY A 30 -5.33 -2.63 3.65
C GLY A 30 -4.98 -3.06 2.22
N ILE A 31 -3.72 -3.43 2.00
CA ILE A 31 -3.28 -4.04 0.74
C ILE A 31 -3.14 -5.54 0.94
N GLU A 32 -3.97 -6.31 0.25
CA GLU A 32 -3.87 -7.77 0.17
C GLU A 32 -2.69 -8.14 -0.74
N GLN A 33 -1.79 -8.99 -0.25
CA GLN A 33 -0.67 -9.47 -1.05
C GLN A 33 -1.17 -10.43 -2.14
N LYS A 34 -1.14 -9.98 -3.40
CA LYS A 34 -1.44 -10.82 -4.57
C LYS A 34 -0.25 -10.91 -5.55
N PRO A 35 0.89 -11.53 -5.17
CA PRO A 35 2.05 -11.60 -6.04
C PRO A 35 1.71 -12.26 -7.38
N GLY A 36 2.10 -11.63 -8.48
CA GLY A 36 1.83 -12.12 -9.82
C GLY A 36 0.39 -11.91 -10.31
N ALA A 37 -0.45 -11.18 -9.56
CA ALA A 37 -1.79 -10.84 -10.01
C ALA A 37 -1.74 -10.08 -11.34
N GLN A 38 -2.59 -10.49 -12.28
CA GLN A 38 -2.69 -9.89 -13.59
C GLN A 38 -3.65 -8.70 -13.53
N VAL A 39 -3.19 -7.52 -13.93
CA VAL A 39 -4.10 -6.39 -14.13
C VAL A 39 -4.97 -6.62 -15.37
N PRO A 40 -6.26 -6.22 -15.31
CA PRO A 40 -7.16 -6.30 -16.46
C PRO A 40 -6.75 -5.27 -17.54
N MET A 41 -5.88 -5.70 -18.47
CA MET A 41 -5.29 -4.86 -19.51
C MET A 41 -6.31 -4.18 -20.43
N GLY A 42 -7.51 -4.74 -20.55
CA GLY A 42 -8.61 -4.20 -21.36
C GLY A 42 -9.45 -3.11 -20.68
N LEU A 43 -9.10 -2.67 -19.46
CA LEU A 43 -9.81 -1.56 -18.82
C LEU A 43 -9.62 -0.27 -19.60
N HIS A 44 -10.70 0.50 -19.69
CA HIS A 44 -10.69 1.80 -20.34
C HIS A 44 -10.69 2.93 -19.31
N PHE A 45 -9.86 3.92 -19.56
CA PHE A 45 -9.76 5.14 -18.76
C PHE A 45 -9.83 6.38 -19.65
N SER A 46 -10.05 7.53 -19.04
CA SER A 46 -9.84 8.84 -19.67
C SER A 46 -8.47 9.39 -19.26
N ASP A 47 -7.68 9.83 -20.24
CA ASP A 47 -6.49 10.65 -19.98
C ASP A 47 -6.88 12.08 -19.57
N VAL A 48 -5.89 12.90 -19.22
CA VAL A 48 -6.05 14.33 -18.87
C VAL A 48 -6.67 15.20 -19.97
N ASN A 49 -6.60 14.77 -21.23
CA ASN A 49 -7.21 15.47 -22.36
C ASN A 49 -8.64 14.98 -22.65
N GLY A 50 -9.13 13.99 -21.90
CA GLY A 50 -10.43 13.34 -22.12
C GLY A 50 -10.42 12.28 -23.23
N ASN A 51 -9.25 11.87 -23.72
CA ASN A 51 -9.16 10.76 -24.67
C ASN A 51 -9.37 9.44 -23.94
N ARG A 52 -10.14 8.54 -24.57
CA ARG A 52 -10.30 7.17 -24.07
C ARG A 52 -9.07 6.35 -24.44
N VAL A 53 -8.42 5.76 -23.44
CA VAL A 53 -7.25 4.90 -23.57
C VAL A 53 -7.50 3.55 -22.92
N THR A 54 -6.81 2.52 -23.38
CA THR A 54 -6.85 1.18 -22.77
C THR A 54 -5.62 1.00 -21.88
N LEU A 55 -5.77 0.39 -20.70
CA LEU A 55 -4.67 0.24 -19.73
C LEU A 55 -3.42 -0.38 -20.37
N GLY A 56 -3.59 -1.43 -21.18
CA GLY A 56 -2.47 -2.11 -21.83
C GLY A 56 -1.73 -1.29 -22.90
N GLU A 57 -2.35 -0.27 -23.48
CA GLU A 57 -1.70 0.63 -24.46
C GLU A 57 -0.61 1.49 -23.80
N LEU A 58 -0.73 1.72 -22.49
CA LEU A 58 0.16 2.60 -21.72
C LEU A 58 1.46 1.93 -21.27
N PHE A 59 1.55 0.60 -21.37
CA PHE A 59 2.73 -0.14 -20.91
C PHE A 59 3.88 -0.08 -21.91
N ASP A 60 3.56 -0.04 -23.21
CA ASP A 60 4.52 -0.05 -24.34
C ASP A 60 5.70 -1.04 -24.15
N GLY A 61 5.37 -2.23 -23.64
CA GLY A 61 6.34 -3.31 -23.40
C GLY A 61 7.36 -3.06 -22.27
N ARG A 62 7.12 -2.06 -21.40
CA ARG A 62 8.00 -1.69 -20.29
C ARG A 62 7.34 -1.97 -18.93
N PRO A 63 8.15 -2.14 -17.87
CA PRO A 63 7.66 -2.12 -16.49
C PRO A 63 6.91 -0.82 -16.17
N VAL A 64 5.93 -0.92 -15.28
CA VAL A 64 5.08 0.22 -14.90
C VAL A 64 5.17 0.47 -13.40
N ILE A 65 5.33 1.72 -13.02
CA ILE A 65 5.04 2.20 -11.66
C ILE A 65 3.57 2.61 -11.64
N LEU A 66 2.74 1.87 -10.90
CA LEU A 66 1.31 2.12 -10.76
C LEU A 66 1.03 2.82 -9.41
N ALA A 67 0.39 3.98 -9.46
CA ALA A 67 0.05 4.80 -8.30
C ALA A 67 -1.49 4.92 -8.16
N PRO A 68 -2.13 4.16 -7.26
CA PRO A 68 -3.52 4.40 -6.87
C PRO A 68 -3.60 5.70 -6.07
N VAL A 69 -4.40 6.64 -6.54
CA VAL A 69 -4.63 7.95 -5.91
C VAL A 69 -6.09 8.37 -6.08
N TYR A 70 -6.51 9.48 -5.49
CA TYR A 70 -7.62 10.26 -6.01
C TYR A 70 -7.26 11.75 -5.90
N TYR A 71 -7.44 12.47 -7.00
CA TYR A 71 -6.86 13.79 -7.27
C TYR A 71 -7.44 14.92 -6.41
N ARG A 72 -8.67 14.77 -5.92
CA ARG A 72 -9.36 15.73 -5.04
C ARG A 72 -9.08 15.49 -3.56
N CYS A 73 -8.23 14.51 -3.20
CA CYS A 73 -7.84 14.28 -1.82
C CYS A 73 -7.21 15.53 -1.21
N PRO A 74 -7.77 16.08 -0.12
CA PRO A 74 -7.20 17.25 0.54
C PRO A 74 -5.98 16.90 1.43
N ASN A 75 -5.70 15.60 1.60
CA ASN A 75 -4.72 15.08 2.54
C ASN A 75 -3.48 14.50 1.85
N VAL A 76 -3.34 13.17 1.81
CA VAL A 76 -2.06 12.51 1.58
C VAL A 76 -1.77 12.21 0.10
N CYS A 77 -2.78 12.09 -0.77
CA CYS A 77 -2.54 11.66 -2.17
C CYS A 77 -1.61 12.61 -2.94
N GLY A 78 -1.77 13.94 -2.79
CA GLY A 78 -0.87 14.91 -3.42
C GLY A 78 0.57 14.82 -2.89
N ALA A 79 0.73 14.50 -1.60
CA ALA A 79 2.05 14.23 -1.00
C ALA A 79 2.65 12.92 -1.54
N GLN A 80 1.84 11.87 -1.72
CA GLN A 80 2.26 10.60 -2.31
C GLN A 80 2.79 10.77 -3.74
N LEU A 81 2.07 11.50 -4.59
CA LEU A 81 2.54 11.83 -5.93
C LEU A 81 3.81 12.67 -5.87
N SER A 82 3.85 13.71 -5.03
CA SER A 82 5.06 14.53 -4.87
C SER A 82 6.28 13.69 -4.45
N SER A 83 6.11 12.76 -3.51
CA SER A 83 7.15 11.80 -3.09
C SER A 83 7.60 10.89 -4.23
N LEU A 84 6.66 10.40 -5.05
CA LEU A 84 6.99 9.64 -6.25
C LEU A 84 7.85 10.50 -7.21
N PHE A 85 7.45 11.72 -7.52
CA PHE A 85 8.23 12.57 -8.44
C PHE A 85 9.60 12.99 -7.88
N ILE A 86 9.74 13.14 -6.55
CA ILE A 86 11.05 13.28 -5.90
C ILE A 86 11.92 12.06 -6.19
N LEU A 87 11.39 10.85 -5.96
CA LEU A 87 12.08 9.60 -6.23
C LEU A 87 12.49 9.49 -7.71
N LEU A 88 11.57 9.75 -8.64
CA LEU A 88 11.84 9.68 -10.08
C LEU A 88 12.96 10.65 -10.48
N SER A 89 13.02 11.84 -9.88
CA SER A 89 14.09 12.81 -10.16
C SER A 89 15.48 12.40 -9.66
N ALA A 90 15.54 11.47 -8.72
CA ALA A 90 16.79 10.94 -8.16
C ALA A 90 17.12 9.54 -8.71
N LEU A 91 16.28 8.97 -9.57
CA LEU A 91 16.47 7.63 -10.10
C LEU A 91 17.52 7.62 -11.22
N SER A 92 18.29 6.54 -11.29
CA SER A 92 19.24 6.31 -12.39
C SER A 92 18.59 5.78 -13.67
N PHE A 93 17.36 5.25 -13.58
CA PHE A 93 16.63 4.74 -14.75
C PHE A 93 15.89 5.86 -15.49
N GLU A 94 15.82 5.72 -16.80
CA GLU A 94 15.23 6.67 -17.73
C GLU A 94 13.75 6.34 -17.98
N LEU A 95 12.88 7.29 -17.61
CA LEU A 95 11.44 7.24 -17.91
C LEU A 95 11.20 7.15 -19.43
N GLY A 96 10.33 6.24 -19.86
CA GLY A 96 10.02 5.96 -21.27
C GLY A 96 11.00 5.02 -21.98
N LYS A 97 12.13 4.71 -21.35
CA LYS A 97 13.10 3.72 -21.83
C LYS A 97 13.11 2.48 -20.95
N ASP A 98 13.20 2.70 -19.65
CA ASP A 98 13.31 1.63 -18.65
C ASP A 98 11.98 1.35 -17.95
N TYR A 99 11.07 2.33 -17.86
CA TYR A 99 9.77 2.19 -17.21
C TYR A 99 8.76 3.27 -17.62
N GLU A 100 7.49 3.02 -17.31
CA GLU A 100 6.34 3.93 -17.43
C GLU A 100 5.78 4.29 -16.06
N VAL A 101 5.05 5.41 -15.97
CA VAL A 101 4.33 5.80 -14.75
C VAL A 101 2.85 5.98 -15.04
N ILE A 102 2.02 5.28 -14.28
CA ILE A 102 0.56 5.39 -14.37
C ILE A 102 0.01 5.75 -12.99
N ALA A 103 -0.52 6.96 -12.84
CA ALA A 103 -1.37 7.34 -11.71
C ALA A 103 -2.82 7.19 -12.13
N PHE A 104 -3.63 6.48 -11.35
CA PHE A 104 -5.06 6.31 -11.65
C PHE A 104 -5.92 6.69 -10.45
N SER A 105 -7.09 7.25 -10.74
CA SER A 105 -8.06 7.59 -9.71
C SER A 105 -8.82 6.36 -9.19
N ILE A 106 -8.93 6.23 -7.87
CA ILE A 106 -9.82 5.28 -7.19
C ILE A 106 -11.21 5.88 -6.91
N ASP A 107 -11.37 7.21 -7.03
CA ASP A 107 -12.65 7.90 -6.87
C ASP A 107 -13.39 7.88 -8.21
N PRO A 108 -14.50 7.13 -8.33
CA PRO A 108 -15.19 6.97 -9.60
C PRO A 108 -15.85 8.27 -10.08
N ARG A 109 -15.91 9.31 -9.25
CA ARG A 109 -16.50 10.62 -9.58
C ARG A 109 -15.49 11.60 -10.19
N GLU A 110 -14.21 11.24 -10.25
CA GLU A 110 -13.17 12.12 -10.77
C GLU A 110 -13.09 12.13 -12.29
N THR A 111 -12.67 13.27 -12.80
CA THR A 111 -12.73 13.64 -14.22
C THR A 111 -11.32 13.91 -14.77
N PRO A 112 -11.17 14.00 -16.11
CA PRO A 112 -9.92 14.46 -16.73
C PRO A 112 -9.44 15.81 -16.21
N GLN A 113 -10.36 16.70 -15.84
CA GLN A 113 -10.05 18.01 -15.29
C GLN A 113 -9.43 17.91 -13.89
N ASP A 114 -9.90 16.97 -13.06
CA ASP A 114 -9.30 16.72 -11.74
C ASP A 114 -7.87 16.17 -11.89
N ALA A 115 -7.68 15.24 -12.83
CA ALA A 115 -6.37 14.67 -13.17
C ALA A 115 -5.38 15.75 -13.67
N GLU A 116 -5.81 16.62 -14.60
CA GLU A 116 -4.98 17.73 -15.08
C GLU A 116 -4.71 18.76 -13.99
N ALA A 117 -5.66 19.03 -13.10
CA ALA A 117 -5.45 19.94 -11.97
C ALA A 117 -4.32 19.43 -11.05
N GLU A 118 -4.28 18.14 -10.76
CA GLU A 118 -3.18 17.53 -9.98
C GLU A 118 -1.87 17.53 -10.77
N ARG A 119 -1.91 17.16 -12.06
CA ARG A 119 -0.76 17.22 -12.97
C ARG A 119 -0.16 18.62 -13.01
N ALA A 120 -0.98 19.66 -13.09
CA ALA A 120 -0.54 21.06 -13.11
C ALA A 120 0.13 21.50 -11.80
N LYS A 121 -0.24 20.93 -10.64
CA LYS A 121 0.46 21.19 -9.37
C LYS A 121 1.87 20.61 -9.42
N LEU A 122 2.02 19.36 -9.85
CA LEU A 122 3.32 18.67 -9.95
C LEU A 122 4.22 19.34 -11.01
N ARG A 123 3.63 19.79 -12.13
CA ARG A 123 4.34 20.48 -13.22
C ARG A 123 5.11 21.72 -12.75
N LYS A 124 4.64 22.41 -11.71
CA LYS A 124 5.34 23.58 -11.13
C LYS A 124 6.74 23.23 -10.62
N ARG A 125 6.96 21.98 -10.18
CA ARG A 125 8.22 21.54 -9.59
C ARG A 125 9.01 20.60 -10.51
N TRP A 126 8.33 19.73 -11.27
CA TRP A 126 8.96 18.74 -12.15
C TRP A 126 8.38 18.78 -13.59
N PRO A 127 8.47 19.92 -14.30
CA PRO A 127 7.82 20.06 -15.61
C PRO A 127 8.29 19.01 -16.62
N GLN A 128 9.58 18.69 -16.66
CA GLN A 128 10.14 17.72 -17.61
C GLN A 128 9.65 16.28 -17.39
N LEU A 129 9.50 15.86 -16.12
CA LEU A 129 8.98 14.52 -15.80
C LEU A 129 7.47 14.46 -16.05
N VAL A 130 6.74 15.46 -15.56
CA VAL A 130 5.27 15.50 -15.59
C VAL A 130 4.71 15.65 -17.02
N ASP A 131 5.44 16.33 -17.89
CA ASP A 131 5.03 16.52 -19.29
C ASP A 131 5.62 15.48 -20.25
N SER A 132 6.34 14.49 -19.72
CA SER A 132 6.74 13.31 -20.49
C SER A 132 5.49 12.55 -20.98
N PRO A 133 5.49 12.04 -22.23
CA PRO A 133 4.39 11.21 -22.73
C PRO A 133 4.29 9.86 -22.01
N HIS A 134 5.25 9.54 -21.13
CA HIS A 134 5.39 8.31 -20.36
C HIS A 134 4.87 8.42 -18.91
N VAL A 135 4.16 9.50 -18.62
CA VAL A 135 3.44 9.70 -17.36
C VAL A 135 1.98 9.88 -17.66
N HIS A 136 1.17 8.95 -17.17
CA HIS A 136 -0.26 8.90 -17.42
C HIS A 136 -1.02 9.21 -16.14
N PHE A 137 -1.94 10.16 -16.21
CA PHE A 137 -2.92 10.42 -15.16
C PHE A 137 -4.29 10.01 -15.70
N LEU A 138 -4.92 9.04 -15.03
CA LEU A 138 -6.11 8.35 -15.49
C LEU A 138 -7.30 8.62 -14.57
N SER A 139 -8.44 8.89 -15.19
CA SER A 139 -9.74 9.04 -14.54
C SER A 139 -10.78 8.15 -15.22
N GLU A 140 -12.00 8.09 -14.66
CA GLU A 140 -13.07 7.28 -15.25
C GLU A 140 -13.51 7.78 -16.63
N VAL A 141 -13.92 6.84 -17.49
CA VAL A 141 -14.56 7.18 -18.79
C VAL A 141 -15.92 7.83 -18.57
N ALA A 142 -16.66 7.34 -17.59
CA ALA A 142 -17.98 7.85 -17.22
C ALA A 142 -18.02 8.07 -15.71
N PRO A 143 -17.76 9.31 -15.24
CA PRO A 143 -17.74 9.62 -13.82
C PRO A 143 -19.06 9.28 -13.13
N ALA A 144 -18.97 8.60 -11.99
CA ALA A 144 -20.11 8.29 -11.14
C ALA A 144 -20.63 9.54 -10.41
N THR A 145 -21.84 9.44 -9.87
CA THR A 145 -22.44 10.48 -9.03
C THR A 145 -22.20 10.27 -7.54
N ARG A 146 -21.76 9.07 -7.14
CA ARG A 146 -21.55 8.67 -5.75
C ARG A 146 -20.15 8.09 -5.55
N PRO A 147 -19.55 8.23 -4.36
CA PRO A 147 -18.19 7.77 -4.10
C PRO A 147 -18.09 6.26 -3.97
N GLU A 148 -19.13 5.59 -3.47
CA GLU A 148 -19.00 4.19 -3.13
C GLU A 148 -18.93 3.31 -4.39
N PRO A 149 -18.06 2.29 -4.41
CA PRO A 149 -18.00 1.33 -5.50
C PRO A 149 -19.39 0.76 -5.84
N ASN A 150 -19.62 0.52 -7.13
CA ASN A 150 -20.82 -0.17 -7.60
C ASN A 150 -20.47 -1.63 -7.90
N PRO A 151 -20.85 -2.60 -7.03
CA PRO A 151 -20.46 -4.00 -7.22
C PRO A 151 -21.07 -4.64 -8.48
N SER A 152 -22.14 -4.06 -9.06
CA SER A 152 -22.73 -4.58 -10.30
C SER A 152 -22.04 -4.07 -11.56
N HIS A 153 -21.44 -2.88 -11.50
CA HIS A 153 -20.73 -2.23 -12.60
C HIS A 153 -19.55 -1.46 -12.00
N PRO A 154 -18.45 -2.15 -11.67
CA PRO A 154 -17.32 -1.51 -11.03
C PRO A 154 -16.70 -0.50 -11.99
N ALA A 155 -16.34 0.66 -11.45
CA ALA A 155 -15.56 1.66 -12.15
C ALA A 155 -14.18 1.07 -12.52
N ALA A 156 -13.54 1.58 -13.57
CA ALA A 156 -12.26 1.05 -14.03
C ALA A 156 -11.18 1.10 -12.94
N GLY A 157 -11.11 2.20 -12.18
CA GLY A 157 -10.22 2.35 -11.03
C GLY A 157 -10.51 1.34 -9.93
N THR A 158 -11.78 1.08 -9.62
CA THR A 158 -12.17 0.03 -8.66
C THR A 158 -11.72 -1.35 -9.12
N ALA A 159 -12.00 -1.71 -10.37
CA ALA A 159 -11.62 -3.01 -10.92
C ALA A 159 -10.09 -3.21 -10.95
N LEU A 160 -9.34 -2.15 -11.26
CA LEU A 160 -7.88 -2.17 -11.23
C LEU A 160 -7.35 -2.34 -9.80
N ALA A 161 -7.88 -1.56 -8.85
CA ALA A 161 -7.51 -1.65 -7.44
C ALA A 161 -7.77 -3.05 -6.85
N GLU A 162 -8.95 -3.63 -7.12
CA GLU A 162 -9.31 -4.98 -6.65
C GLU A 162 -8.37 -6.05 -7.23
N ALA A 163 -8.00 -5.94 -8.51
CA ALA A 163 -7.11 -6.88 -9.19
C ALA A 163 -5.73 -6.96 -8.52
N ILE A 164 -5.22 -5.82 -8.03
CA ILE A 164 -3.91 -5.73 -7.36
C ILE A 164 -3.99 -5.83 -5.82
N GLY A 165 -5.19 -6.07 -5.28
CA GLY A 165 -5.41 -6.21 -3.84
C GLY A 165 -5.40 -4.90 -3.06
N PHE A 166 -5.58 -3.76 -3.73
CA PHE A 166 -5.66 -2.45 -3.08
C PHE A 166 -7.07 -2.21 -2.57
N ASN A 167 -7.29 -2.36 -1.25
CA ASN A 167 -8.59 -2.11 -0.64
C ASN A 167 -8.68 -0.66 -0.16
N TYR A 168 -9.87 -0.10 -0.31
CA TYR A 168 -10.20 1.24 0.12
C TYR A 168 -11.68 1.32 0.44
N SER A 169 -12.07 2.23 1.33
CA SER A 169 -13.46 2.43 1.70
C SER A 169 -13.77 3.91 1.85
N TRP A 170 -14.98 4.30 1.44
CA TRP A 170 -15.48 5.65 1.71
C TRP A 170 -15.84 5.78 3.19
N ASP A 171 -15.36 6.85 3.81
CA ASP A 171 -15.71 7.30 5.16
C ASP A 171 -16.69 8.48 5.03
N PRO A 172 -17.99 8.27 5.33
CA PRO A 172 -19.00 9.31 5.21
C PRO A 172 -18.91 10.37 6.31
N GLU A 173 -18.21 10.11 7.43
CA GLU A 173 -18.10 11.07 8.53
C GLU A 173 -17.17 12.23 8.17
N ILE A 174 -16.04 11.92 7.52
CA ILE A 174 -15.07 12.91 7.04
C ILE A 174 -15.23 13.25 5.55
N GLY A 175 -15.99 12.44 4.81
CA GLY A 175 -16.21 12.64 3.37
C GLY A 175 -14.96 12.34 2.54
N GLU A 176 -14.23 11.28 2.89
CA GLU A 176 -12.97 10.90 2.26
C GLU A 176 -12.83 9.38 2.09
N PHE A 177 -11.82 8.93 1.35
CA PHE A 177 -11.50 7.51 1.25
C PHE A 177 -10.40 7.14 2.26
N ALA A 178 -10.67 6.11 3.07
CA ALA A 178 -9.64 5.39 3.79
C ALA A 178 -8.91 4.44 2.83
N HIS A 179 -7.62 4.65 2.62
CA HIS A 179 -6.75 3.78 1.83
C HIS A 179 -5.31 3.85 2.35
N ALA A 180 -4.51 2.81 2.11
CA ALA A 180 -3.07 2.85 2.36
C ALA A 180 -2.36 3.76 1.35
N SER A 181 -1.27 4.42 1.76
CA SER A 181 -0.34 5.07 0.82
C SER A 181 0.67 4.05 0.32
N ALA A 182 0.64 3.74 -0.97
CA ALA A 182 1.59 2.83 -1.60
C ALA A 182 1.59 2.98 -3.12
N ILE A 183 2.68 2.56 -3.76
CA ILE A 183 2.79 2.39 -5.21
C ILE A 183 3.16 0.94 -5.52
N ALA A 184 2.69 0.43 -6.65
CA ALA A 184 3.01 -0.90 -7.14
C ALA A 184 3.99 -0.83 -8.31
N THR A 185 4.82 -1.86 -8.47
CA THR A 185 5.53 -2.12 -9.73
C THR A 185 4.90 -3.30 -10.45
N LEU A 186 4.67 -3.12 -11.75
CA LEU A 186 4.11 -4.13 -12.64
C LEU A 186 5.14 -4.49 -13.71
N SER A 187 5.15 -5.76 -14.11
CA SER A 187 5.92 -6.23 -15.26
C SER A 187 5.33 -5.69 -16.58
N PRO A 188 6.08 -5.77 -17.70
CA PRO A 188 5.61 -5.38 -19.03
C PRO A 188 4.28 -6.00 -19.48
N ASP A 189 3.98 -7.22 -19.02
CA ASP A 189 2.75 -7.95 -19.31
C ASP A 189 1.62 -7.67 -18.30
N GLY A 190 1.83 -6.77 -17.33
CA GLY A 190 0.79 -6.36 -16.38
C GLY A 190 0.67 -7.22 -15.13
N LYS A 191 1.72 -7.93 -14.71
CA LYS A 191 1.71 -8.69 -13.46
C LYS A 191 2.25 -7.86 -12.31
N LEU A 192 1.55 -7.89 -11.17
CA LEU A 192 1.99 -7.28 -9.93
C LEU A 192 3.27 -7.94 -9.42
N VAL A 193 4.34 -7.16 -9.34
CA VAL A 193 5.65 -7.63 -8.84
C VAL A 193 5.83 -7.29 -7.37
N ARG A 194 5.65 -6.03 -6.98
CA ARG A 194 5.86 -5.58 -5.60
C ARG A 194 5.06 -4.33 -5.26
N TRP A 195 4.75 -4.17 -3.97
CA TRP A 195 4.27 -2.92 -3.37
C TRP A 195 5.40 -2.20 -2.62
N LEU A 196 5.47 -0.88 -2.78
CA LEU A 196 6.30 0.02 -1.98
C LEU A 196 5.38 0.92 -1.16
N TYR A 197 5.51 0.87 0.16
CA TYR A 197 4.59 1.50 1.11
C TYR A 197 5.06 2.86 1.59
N GLY A 198 4.10 3.68 2.01
CA GLY A 198 4.34 4.98 2.63
C GLY A 198 4.65 6.07 1.61
N LEU A 199 5.43 7.06 2.06
CA LEU A 199 5.81 8.25 1.27
C LEU A 199 7.32 8.43 1.15
N GLY A 200 8.11 7.60 1.85
CA GLY A 200 9.56 7.70 1.97
C GLY A 200 10.31 6.75 1.05
N TYR A 201 9.90 6.67 -0.22
CA TYR A 201 10.47 5.73 -1.19
C TYR A 201 11.99 5.92 -1.33
N GLN A 202 12.75 4.82 -1.26
CA GLN A 202 14.19 4.85 -1.46
C GLN A 202 14.55 4.52 -2.92
N PRO A 203 15.53 5.23 -3.53
CA PRO A 203 15.98 4.94 -4.90
C PRO A 203 16.43 3.49 -5.12
N ASP A 204 17.11 2.88 -4.14
CA ASP A 204 17.57 1.49 -4.25
C ASP A 204 16.41 0.48 -4.24
N ASP A 205 15.39 0.71 -3.40
CA ASP A 205 14.20 -0.15 -3.37
C ASP A 205 13.45 -0.09 -4.69
N MET A 206 13.32 1.10 -5.27
CA MET A 206 12.69 1.29 -6.58
C MET A 206 13.52 0.69 -7.71
N ARG A 207 14.85 0.85 -7.67
CA ARG A 207 15.76 0.24 -8.65
C ARG A 207 15.63 -1.28 -8.65
N LEU A 208 15.59 -1.89 -7.47
CA LEU A 208 15.35 -3.32 -7.33
C LEU A 208 13.96 -3.70 -7.86
N ALA A 209 12.91 -2.99 -7.46
CA ALA A 209 11.54 -3.27 -7.86
C ALA A 209 11.31 -3.17 -9.38
N LEU A 210 11.96 -2.21 -10.06
CA LEU A 210 11.92 -2.08 -11.52
C LEU A 210 12.77 -3.13 -12.23
N THR A 211 13.90 -3.53 -11.66
CA THR A 211 14.72 -4.63 -12.20
C THR A 211 13.94 -5.94 -12.15
N ASP A 212 13.34 -6.25 -11.00
CA ASP A 212 12.49 -7.43 -10.84
C ASP A 212 11.28 -7.39 -11.78
N ALA A 213 10.66 -6.22 -11.94
CA ALA A 213 9.54 -6.04 -12.87
C ALA A 213 9.94 -6.22 -14.34
N GLY A 214 11.09 -5.69 -14.76
CA GLY A 214 11.64 -5.87 -16.10
C GLY A 214 11.95 -7.33 -16.43
N GLU A 215 12.43 -8.09 -15.44
CA GLU A 215 12.71 -9.52 -15.59
C GLU A 215 11.48 -10.42 -15.35
N GLY A 216 10.32 -9.83 -14.97
CA GLY A 216 9.12 -10.59 -14.62
C GLY A 216 9.28 -11.44 -13.35
N LYS A 217 10.25 -11.10 -12.48
CA LYS A 217 10.50 -11.78 -11.21
C LYS A 217 9.47 -11.36 -10.19
N ILE A 218 8.45 -12.19 -10.02
CA ILE A 218 7.51 -12.08 -8.90
C ILE A 218 8.27 -12.58 -7.66
N GLY A 219 8.38 -11.73 -6.62
CA GLY A 219 9.29 -11.88 -5.48
C GLY A 219 9.44 -13.30 -4.91
N SER A 220 10.64 -13.60 -4.38
CA SER A 220 10.96 -14.94 -3.88
C SER A 220 10.36 -15.20 -2.48
N LEU A 221 10.22 -16.47 -2.08
CA LEU A 221 9.84 -16.87 -0.71
C LEU A 221 10.73 -16.24 0.38
N GLY A 222 11.95 -15.80 0.04
CA GLY A 222 12.84 -15.08 0.95
C GLY A 222 12.42 -13.63 1.21
N ASP A 223 11.80 -12.96 0.22
CA ASP A 223 11.25 -11.62 0.38
C ASP A 223 10.02 -11.63 1.29
N GLN A 224 9.24 -12.72 1.28
CA GLN A 224 8.16 -12.96 2.23
C GLN A 224 8.66 -13.15 3.68
N LEU A 225 9.87 -13.70 3.87
CA LEU A 225 10.50 -13.82 5.18
C LEU A 225 11.01 -12.47 5.69
N LEU A 226 11.49 -11.59 4.80
CA LEU A 226 11.78 -10.19 5.12
C LEU A 226 10.49 -9.36 5.36
N LEU A 227 9.40 -9.66 4.65
CA LEU A 227 8.07 -9.07 4.85
C LEU A 227 7.39 -9.50 6.16
N LEU A 228 7.81 -10.62 6.78
CA LEU A 228 7.46 -10.93 8.15
C LEU A 228 8.06 -9.91 9.13
N CYS A 229 9.27 -9.41 8.85
CA CYS A 229 9.89 -8.33 9.63
C CYS A 229 9.35 -6.93 9.26
N TYR A 230 8.78 -6.77 8.06
CA TYR A 230 8.27 -5.51 7.50
C TYR A 230 6.74 -5.38 7.49
N HIS A 231 6.02 -6.14 8.33
CA HIS A 231 4.58 -5.92 8.48
C HIS A 231 4.34 -4.59 9.20
N TYR A 232 4.15 -3.54 8.40
CA TYR A 232 3.79 -2.22 8.85
C TYR A 232 2.35 -2.26 9.37
N ASN A 233 2.17 -2.06 10.67
CA ASN A 233 0.86 -1.92 11.27
C ASN A 233 0.43 -0.44 11.16
N PRO A 234 -0.53 -0.11 10.29
CA PRO A 234 -0.92 1.28 10.06
C PRO A 234 -1.64 1.91 11.26
N ARG A 235 -2.12 1.12 12.25
CA ARG A 235 -2.70 1.64 13.50
C ARG A 235 -1.67 2.19 14.48
N THR A 236 -0.45 1.67 14.47
CA THR A 236 0.61 2.06 15.43
C THR A 236 1.77 2.80 14.76
N GLY A 237 1.79 2.88 13.43
CA GLY A 237 2.89 3.45 12.65
C GLY A 237 4.20 2.65 12.78
N GLY A 238 4.14 1.40 13.25
CA GLY A 238 5.30 0.57 13.57
C GLY A 238 5.11 -0.90 13.20
N TYR A 239 6.18 -1.69 13.31
CA TYR A 239 6.23 -3.10 12.94
C TYR A 239 5.50 -4.00 13.96
N ASP A 240 4.93 -5.11 13.48
CA ASP A 240 4.13 -6.03 14.30
C ASP A 240 4.93 -6.61 15.49
N ASN A 241 4.38 -6.47 16.71
CA ASN A 241 5.09 -6.67 17.99
C ASN A 241 5.61 -8.10 18.20
N LEU A 242 5.11 -9.07 17.43
CA LEU A 242 5.44 -10.49 17.58
C LEU A 242 6.86 -10.80 17.07
N VAL A 243 7.30 -10.15 16.00
CA VAL A 243 8.64 -10.38 15.42
C VAL A 243 9.73 -9.68 16.21
N ILE A 244 9.47 -8.45 16.67
CA ILE A 244 10.37 -7.75 17.61
C ILE A 244 10.48 -8.56 18.91
N GLY A 245 9.37 -9.09 19.43
CA GLY A 245 9.37 -9.98 20.60
C GLY A 245 10.20 -11.24 20.36
N ALA A 246 10.05 -11.91 19.22
CA ALA A 246 10.82 -13.10 18.87
C ALA A 246 12.33 -12.81 18.73
N LEU A 247 12.71 -11.70 18.09
CA LEU A 247 14.10 -11.25 17.97
C LEU A 247 14.70 -10.90 19.35
N GLN A 248 13.95 -10.23 20.21
CA GLN A 248 14.37 -9.92 21.58
C GLN A 248 14.58 -11.20 22.41
N VAL A 249 13.65 -12.15 22.34
CA VAL A 249 13.79 -13.45 23.02
C VAL A 249 14.99 -14.22 22.49
N GLY A 250 15.19 -14.26 21.17
CA GLY A 250 16.36 -14.89 20.55
C GLY A 250 17.69 -14.23 20.95
N GLY A 251 17.72 -12.90 20.99
CA GLY A 251 18.89 -12.13 21.44
C GLY A 251 19.21 -12.35 22.93
N ILE A 252 18.19 -12.35 23.80
CA ILE A 252 18.35 -12.64 25.23
C ILE A 252 18.85 -14.08 25.42
N GLY A 253 18.26 -15.05 24.73
CA GLY A 253 18.67 -16.46 24.79
C GLY A 253 20.13 -16.66 24.38
N THR A 254 20.56 -16.01 23.30
CA THR A 254 21.95 -16.06 22.82
C THR A 254 22.91 -15.45 23.83
N THR A 255 22.55 -14.30 24.42
CA THR A 255 23.36 -13.62 25.43
C THR A 255 23.50 -14.47 26.69
N LEU A 256 22.42 -15.10 27.16
CA LEU A 256 22.44 -15.99 28.33
C LEU A 256 23.25 -17.26 28.06
N LEU A 257 23.17 -17.83 26.86
CA LEU A 257 23.98 -18.99 26.47
C LEU A 257 25.47 -18.66 26.47
N LEU A 258 25.87 -17.55 25.84
CA LEU A 258 27.26 -17.11 25.81
C LEU A 258 27.76 -16.74 27.21
N GLY A 259 26.99 -15.95 27.96
CA GLY A 259 27.32 -15.56 29.34
C GLY A 259 27.41 -16.75 30.28
N GLY A 260 26.49 -17.71 30.16
CA GLY A 260 26.50 -18.96 30.92
C GLY A 260 27.69 -19.84 30.57
N PHE A 261 28.01 -19.99 29.28
CA PHE A 261 29.18 -20.74 28.82
C PHE A 261 30.48 -20.15 29.39
N ILE A 262 30.66 -18.84 29.26
CA ILE A 262 31.83 -18.12 29.80
C ILE A 262 31.87 -18.21 31.34
N GLY A 263 30.72 -18.07 32.00
CA GLY A 263 30.64 -18.19 33.46
C GLY A 263 31.05 -19.58 33.96
N VAL A 264 30.60 -20.64 33.27
CA VAL A 264 30.93 -22.03 33.63
C VAL A 264 32.40 -22.35 33.40
N THR A 265 33.01 -21.85 32.31
CA THR A 265 34.45 -22.06 32.06
C THR A 265 35.30 -21.35 33.11
N LEU A 266 35.01 -20.08 33.41
CA LEU A 266 35.72 -19.31 34.44
C LEU A 266 35.54 -19.91 35.84
N TRP A 267 34.36 -20.42 36.16
CA TRP A 267 34.09 -21.09 37.45
C TRP A 267 34.90 -22.39 37.60
N ARG A 268 34.98 -23.18 36.52
CA ARG A 268 35.77 -24.42 36.48
C ARG A 268 37.27 -24.16 36.62
N GLU A 269 37.79 -23.10 36.01
CA GLU A 269 39.20 -22.70 36.15
C GLU A 269 39.54 -22.29 37.59
N ARG A 270 38.68 -21.48 38.23
CA ARG A 270 38.86 -21.06 39.63
C ARG A 270 38.81 -22.21 40.61
N HIS A 271 37.98 -23.23 40.36
CA HIS A 271 37.91 -24.41 41.20
C HIS A 271 39.09 -25.37 41.01
N LYS A 272 39.68 -25.46 39.80
CA LYS A 272 40.93 -26.21 39.59
C LYS A 272 42.12 -25.56 40.32
N GLN A 273 42.24 -24.24 40.27
CA GLN A 273 43.32 -23.53 40.98
C GLN A 273 43.26 -23.64 42.51
N LYS A 274 42.08 -23.90 43.10
CA LYS A 274 41.92 -24.14 44.54
C LYS A 274 42.21 -25.59 44.97
N GLY A 275 42.34 -26.53 44.03
CA GLY A 275 42.67 -27.93 44.31
C GLY A 275 44.17 -28.25 44.27
N ASP A 276 44.98 -27.35 43.66
CA ASP A 276 46.43 -27.49 43.52
C ASP A 276 47.23 -26.60 44.50
N ALA A 277 46.56 -25.99 45.49
CA ALA A 277 47.14 -25.21 46.58
C ALA A 277 46.82 -25.85 47.94
#